data_AF-A0A954XIV6-F1
#
_entry.id   AF-A0A954XIV6-F1
#
_cell.length_a   1.000
_cell.length_b   1.000
_cell.length_c   1.000
_cell.angle_alpha   90.00
_cell.angle_beta   90.00
_cell.angle_gamma   90.00
#
_symmetry.space_group_name_H-M   'P 1'
#
loop_
_entity.id
_entity.type
_entity.pdbx_description
1 polymer ?
#
loop_
_entity_poly.entity_id
_entity_poly.type
_entity_poly.pdbx_seq_one_letter_code
_entity_poly.pdbx_strand_id
1 'polypeptide(L)'
;MEFDPYRQWLRITDEERPPNHYALLGLSLFESDHERIRDAFYKRYEEVRRYQVGEHGDAAVELLEELSHAYRELTSPSDKAAYDEQFGGAMPMAEVAELPVAEQAMSETVGNAMADTKTKGGDWSAIEAMLRDARRATNDSMLARGEALAARLDPVHGKYRFAQLAMRNGLQQSRFRESLEHRAKDDDKTVCGECFELIPPPPVAHVPEVRITEDGDVLADMCRIRAKSKLLWTFFTLDTAWGPWWGATPDASISRRGALLITAALSLAPPLLVMPILLLEGGPVSLMFAAFGVLGLVAMVCVYLMYRPRLSKPLDVAWEEIAPQLLDAQPSRDTAGFLVGLLRAAGKQHPPKAASLRRAIQKLRLWTAYHDLPYEYLAELYQYDLIQRSEGRDGTRAAMRVLDEIVESVVRERLPVALFDAVLRDGELLSLLPLAARAAFAARAAHLALDADLMLPELLELAR
;
A
#
# COMPACT_ATOMS: atom_id res chain seq x y z
N MET A 1 -13.55 13.32 36.66
CA MET A 1 -14.30 13.32 35.40
C MET A 1 -13.78 12.14 34.62
N GLU A 2 -14.62 11.15 34.36
CA GLU A 2 -14.25 9.95 33.60
C GLU A 2 -13.82 10.36 32.18
N PHE A 3 -12.71 9.82 31.69
CA PHE A 3 -12.19 10.12 30.37
C PHE A 3 -13.13 9.51 29.32
N ASP A 4 -13.56 10.31 28.35
CA ASP A 4 -14.55 9.91 27.35
C ASP A 4 -13.94 10.04 25.95
N PRO A 5 -13.50 8.92 25.34
CA PRO A 5 -12.74 8.94 24.10
C PRO A 5 -13.56 9.48 22.91
N TYR A 6 -14.87 9.21 22.86
CA TYR A 6 -15.76 9.68 21.77
C TYR A 6 -15.89 11.20 21.76
N ARG A 7 -16.06 11.81 22.94
CA ARG A 7 -16.24 13.25 23.06
C ARG A 7 -14.90 13.99 22.92
N GLN A 8 -13.83 13.46 23.48
CA GLN A 8 -12.53 14.13 23.48
C GLN A 8 -11.80 14.01 22.14
N TRP A 9 -11.90 12.87 21.45
CA TRP A 9 -11.21 12.66 20.18
C TRP A 9 -12.11 12.84 18.97
N LEU A 10 -13.28 12.17 18.96
CA LEU A 10 -14.18 12.20 17.79
C LEU A 10 -15.18 13.37 17.79
N ARG A 11 -15.26 14.12 18.90
CA ARG A 11 -16.22 15.21 19.15
C ARG A 11 -17.68 14.78 19.02
N ILE A 12 -17.96 13.50 19.26
CA ILE A 12 -19.32 12.96 19.29
C ILE A 12 -19.90 13.32 20.65
N THR A 13 -20.98 14.11 20.65
CA THR A 13 -21.65 14.60 21.87
C THR A 13 -22.97 13.89 22.14
N ASP A 14 -23.30 12.89 21.34
CA ASP A 14 -24.62 12.26 21.33
C ASP A 14 -24.97 11.60 22.67
N GLU A 15 -26.24 11.74 23.06
CA GLU A 15 -26.80 11.21 24.31
C GLU A 15 -27.16 9.72 24.19
N GLU A 16 -27.34 9.21 22.97
CA GLU A 16 -27.59 7.79 22.68
C GLU A 16 -26.26 7.06 22.45
N ARG A 17 -25.82 6.30 23.46
CA ARG A 17 -24.64 5.43 23.38
C ARG A 17 -25.05 3.97 23.25
N PRO A 18 -24.37 3.17 22.40
CA PRO A 18 -23.24 3.55 21.54
C PRO A 18 -23.67 4.30 20.25
N PRO A 19 -22.81 5.18 19.69
CA PRO A 19 -23.07 5.85 18.42
C PRO A 19 -23.18 4.83 17.27
N ASN A 20 -24.05 5.11 16.30
CA ASN A 20 -24.15 4.26 15.09
C ASN A 20 -22.87 4.33 14.22
N HIS A 21 -22.70 3.36 13.32
CA HIS A 21 -21.48 3.24 12.49
C HIS A 21 -21.26 4.47 11.60
N TYR A 22 -22.32 5.10 11.10
CA TYR A 22 -22.23 6.33 10.32
C TYR A 22 -21.71 7.49 11.17
N ALA A 23 -22.26 7.69 12.37
CA ALA A 23 -21.86 8.73 13.32
C ALA A 23 -20.42 8.53 13.81
N LEU A 24 -20.01 7.27 14.02
CA LEU A 24 -18.65 6.92 14.43
C LEU A 24 -17.61 7.35 13.37
N LEU A 25 -17.92 7.15 12.08
CA LEU A 25 -17.08 7.62 10.97
C LEU A 25 -17.26 9.12 10.67
N GLY A 26 -18.30 9.77 11.21
CA GLY A 26 -18.64 11.16 10.90
C GLY A 26 -19.31 11.34 9.53
N LEU A 27 -20.04 10.31 9.08
CA LEU A 27 -20.78 10.25 7.83
C LEU A 27 -22.27 10.54 8.04
N SER A 28 -22.95 10.88 6.94
CA SER A 28 -24.42 10.94 6.93
C SER A 28 -24.99 9.52 6.89
N LEU A 29 -26.16 9.32 7.51
CA LEU A 29 -26.89 8.06 7.44
C LEU A 29 -27.11 7.65 5.98
N PHE A 30 -26.90 6.36 5.69
CA PHE A 30 -27.06 5.74 4.37
C PHE A 30 -26.06 6.20 3.28
N GLU A 31 -24.92 6.79 3.63
CA GLU A 31 -23.85 7.15 2.67
C GLU A 31 -23.49 5.95 1.77
N SER A 32 -23.61 6.11 0.45
CA SER A 32 -23.43 5.04 -0.55
C SER A 32 -22.07 5.05 -1.23
N ASP A 33 -21.39 6.19 -1.19
CA ASP A 33 -20.09 6.34 -1.83
C ASP A 33 -18.99 5.68 -1.00
N HIS A 34 -18.38 4.64 -1.57
CA HIS A 34 -17.34 3.85 -0.92
C HIS A 34 -16.06 4.66 -0.69
N GLU A 35 -15.74 5.62 -1.57
CA GLU A 35 -14.57 6.47 -1.39
C GLU A 35 -14.78 7.43 -0.21
N ARG A 36 -15.98 7.99 -0.06
CA ARG A 36 -16.32 8.85 1.09
C ARG A 36 -16.30 8.09 2.40
N ILE A 37 -16.81 6.85 2.43
CA ILE A 37 -16.76 5.98 3.62
C ILE A 37 -15.30 5.72 4.01
N ARG A 38 -14.47 5.36 3.04
CA ARG A 38 -13.05 5.09 3.21
C ARG A 38 -12.29 6.32 3.74
N ASP A 39 -12.45 7.46 3.09
CA ASP A 39 -11.75 8.70 3.46
C ASP A 39 -12.14 9.18 4.87
N ALA A 40 -13.42 9.07 5.21
CA ALA A 40 -13.91 9.39 6.55
C ALA A 40 -13.31 8.45 7.61
N PHE A 41 -13.24 7.16 7.32
CA PHE A 41 -12.59 6.18 8.19
C PHE A 41 -11.11 6.52 8.43
N TYR A 42 -10.30 6.71 7.38
CA TYR A 42 -8.88 7.02 7.56
C TYR A 42 -8.66 8.29 8.37
N LYS A 43 -9.47 9.33 8.13
CA LYS A 43 -9.39 10.58 8.90
C LYS A 43 -9.64 10.35 10.39
N ARG A 44 -10.70 9.60 10.74
CA ARG A 44 -10.99 9.28 12.15
C ARG A 44 -9.96 8.35 12.77
N TYR A 45 -9.47 7.38 12.01
CA TYR A 45 -8.46 6.44 12.44
C TYR A 45 -7.15 7.16 12.78
N GLU A 46 -6.68 8.06 11.94
CA GLU A 46 -5.48 8.87 12.19
C GLU A 46 -5.62 9.81 13.40
N GLU A 47 -6.81 10.39 13.61
CA GLU A 47 -7.11 11.24 14.77
C GLU A 47 -6.92 10.45 16.08
N VAL A 48 -7.46 9.22 16.14
CA VAL A 48 -7.41 8.38 17.35
C VAL A 48 -6.05 7.69 17.52
N ARG A 49 -5.40 7.28 16.43
CA ARG A 49 -4.08 6.60 16.43
C ARG A 49 -3.01 7.39 17.18
N ARG A 50 -3.07 8.72 17.14
CA ARG A 50 -2.12 9.62 17.84
C ARG A 50 -2.10 9.42 19.35
N TYR A 51 -3.17 8.87 19.92
CA TYR A 51 -3.32 8.64 21.36
C TYR A 51 -3.01 7.21 21.80
N GLN A 52 -2.64 6.32 20.86
CA GLN A 52 -2.23 4.94 21.19
C GLN A 52 -0.99 4.88 22.10
N VAL A 53 -0.13 5.89 22.07
CA VAL A 53 1.06 6.00 22.92
C VAL A 53 0.80 7.10 23.95
N GLY A 54 0.18 6.74 25.07
CA GLY A 54 -0.16 7.68 26.13
C GLY A 54 -0.98 7.06 27.26
N GLU A 55 -1.40 7.89 28.22
CA GLU A 55 -2.17 7.51 29.42
C GLU A 55 -3.52 6.82 29.11
N HIS A 56 -4.07 7.07 27.91
CA HIS A 56 -5.33 6.48 27.44
C HIS A 56 -5.14 5.53 26.25
N GLY A 57 -3.98 4.90 26.14
CA GLY A 57 -3.64 4.00 25.02
C GLY A 57 -4.63 2.84 24.83
N ASP A 58 -5.07 2.21 25.92
CA ASP A 58 -6.04 1.10 25.84
C ASP A 58 -7.40 1.56 25.26
N ALA A 59 -7.89 2.73 25.69
CA ALA A 59 -9.12 3.33 25.15
C ALA A 59 -8.98 3.74 23.67
N ALA A 60 -7.77 4.16 23.25
CA ALA A 60 -7.49 4.45 21.85
C ALA A 60 -7.52 3.16 21.01
N VAL A 61 -7.03 2.04 21.54
CA VAL A 61 -7.08 0.74 20.86
C VAL A 61 -8.53 0.26 20.70
N GLU A 62 -9.33 0.30 21.76
CA GLU A 62 -10.76 -0.07 21.71
C GLU A 62 -11.52 0.76 20.67
N LEU A 63 -11.34 2.08 20.67
CA LEU A 63 -12.02 2.95 19.71
C LEU A 63 -11.57 2.72 18.25
N LEU A 64 -10.32 2.36 18.01
CA LEU A 64 -9.83 2.01 16.67
C LEU A 64 -10.40 0.68 16.18
N GLU A 65 -10.63 -0.27 17.09
CA GLU A 65 -11.31 -1.54 16.78
C GLU A 65 -12.77 -1.29 16.39
N GLU A 66 -13.47 -0.41 17.12
CA GLU A 66 -14.83 0.02 16.79
C GLU A 66 -14.91 0.75 15.44
N LEU A 67 -13.99 1.69 15.16
CA LEU A 67 -13.91 2.38 13.87
C LEU A 67 -13.70 1.39 12.71
N SER A 68 -12.84 0.39 12.91
CA SER A 68 -12.58 -0.65 11.93
C SER A 68 -13.78 -1.58 11.72
N HIS A 69 -14.55 -1.85 12.79
CA HIS A 69 -15.82 -2.57 12.70
C HIS A 69 -16.85 -1.82 11.87
N ALA A 70 -17.07 -0.54 12.18
CA ALA A 70 -17.97 0.33 11.43
C ALA A 70 -17.61 0.41 9.94
N TYR A 71 -16.32 0.55 9.62
CA TYR A 71 -15.86 0.59 8.23
C TYR A 71 -16.14 -0.71 7.47
N ARG A 72 -15.88 -1.87 8.08
CA ARG A 72 -16.16 -3.18 7.45
C ARG A 72 -17.64 -3.34 7.10
N GLU A 73 -18.51 -3.04 8.06
CA GLU A 73 -19.95 -3.23 7.90
C GLU A 73 -20.52 -2.29 6.83
N LEU A 74 -20.01 -1.05 6.75
CA LEU A 74 -20.43 -0.06 5.76
C LEU A 74 -19.81 -0.25 4.36
N THR A 75 -18.69 -0.97 4.25
CA THR A 75 -18.00 -1.21 2.96
C THR A 75 -18.50 -2.50 2.28
N SER A 76 -19.03 -3.45 3.04
CA SER A 76 -19.60 -4.69 2.52
C SER A 76 -21.05 -4.47 2.06
N PRO A 77 -21.40 -4.67 0.77
CA PRO A 77 -22.75 -4.41 0.28
C PRO A 77 -23.84 -5.22 0.99
N SER A 78 -23.53 -6.46 1.40
CA SER A 78 -24.48 -7.32 2.12
C SER A 78 -24.66 -6.88 3.57
N ASP A 79 -23.56 -6.56 4.25
CA ASP A 79 -23.59 -6.24 5.68
C ASP A 79 -24.17 -4.84 5.89
N LYS A 80 -23.85 -3.90 4.98
CA LYS A 80 -24.44 -2.57 4.95
C LYS A 80 -25.95 -2.64 4.74
N ALA A 81 -26.44 -3.46 3.81
CA ALA A 81 -27.87 -3.59 3.59
C ALA A 81 -28.59 -4.14 4.84
N ALA A 82 -28.04 -5.17 5.48
CA ALA A 82 -28.57 -5.71 6.73
C ALA A 82 -28.49 -4.73 7.90
N TYR A 83 -27.48 -3.86 7.91
CA TYR A 83 -27.33 -2.79 8.90
C TYR A 83 -28.33 -1.64 8.66
N ASP A 84 -28.52 -1.22 7.41
CA ASP A 84 -29.43 -0.15 7.01
C ASP A 84 -30.90 -0.52 7.25
N GLU A 85 -31.25 -1.81 7.15
CA GLU A 85 -32.57 -2.34 7.51
C GLU A 85 -32.92 -2.09 8.99
N GLN A 86 -31.93 -2.05 9.89
CA GLN A 86 -32.14 -1.78 11.32
C GLN A 86 -32.56 -0.32 11.59
N PHE A 87 -32.28 0.59 10.67
CA PHE A 87 -32.65 2.01 10.75
C PHE A 87 -33.89 2.38 9.92
N GLY A 88 -34.63 1.38 9.42
CA GLY A 88 -35.89 1.58 8.70
C GLY A 88 -35.74 2.13 7.27
N GLY A 89 -34.56 1.98 6.66
CA GLY A 89 -34.29 2.42 5.30
C GLY A 89 -34.90 1.49 4.26
N ALA A 90 -36.11 1.83 3.78
CA ALA A 90 -36.59 1.33 2.51
C ALA A 90 -35.61 1.75 1.40
N MET A 91 -34.95 0.77 0.76
CA MET A 91 -34.30 0.99 -0.52
C MET A 91 -35.34 1.47 -1.55
N PRO A 92 -35.05 2.46 -2.40
CA PRO A 92 -35.54 2.40 -3.76
C PRO A 92 -34.75 1.30 -4.48
N MET A 93 -35.30 0.10 -4.48
CA MET A 93 -34.78 -1.01 -5.28
C MET A 93 -35.17 -0.80 -6.75
N ALA A 94 -34.14 -0.62 -7.58
CA ALA A 94 -34.09 -0.88 -9.02
C ALA A 94 -35.41 -0.81 -9.83
N GLU A 95 -35.61 0.31 -10.54
CA GLU A 95 -36.32 0.29 -11.82
C GLU A 95 -35.29 0.15 -12.94
N VAL A 96 -35.15 -1.08 -13.45
CA VAL A 96 -34.57 -1.35 -14.76
C VAL A 96 -35.56 -0.82 -15.80
N ALA A 97 -35.44 0.46 -16.14
CA ALA A 97 -36.06 1.06 -17.31
C ALA A 97 -34.95 1.61 -18.21
N GLU A 98 -34.90 1.04 -19.42
CA GLU A 98 -34.19 1.47 -20.63
C GLU A 98 -33.53 2.84 -20.54
N LEU A 99 -32.20 2.87 -20.68
CA LEU A 99 -31.39 4.07 -20.89
C LEU A 99 -31.98 4.90 -22.04
N PRO A 100 -32.50 6.13 -21.81
CA PRO A 100 -32.38 7.16 -22.81
C PRO A 100 -30.97 7.73 -22.67
N VAL A 101 -30.25 7.73 -23.80
CA VAL A 101 -28.94 8.37 -23.98
C VAL A 101 -28.94 9.77 -23.35
N ALA A 102 -28.34 9.92 -22.18
CA ALA A 102 -28.12 11.20 -21.51
C ALA A 102 -26.87 11.87 -22.11
N GLU A 103 -27.01 12.33 -23.34
CA GLU A 103 -26.05 13.22 -24.03
C GLU A 103 -26.13 14.68 -23.50
N GLN A 104 -26.84 14.93 -22.40
CA GLN A 104 -27.15 16.32 -21.95
C GLN A 104 -26.79 16.65 -20.49
N ALA A 105 -26.22 15.72 -19.71
CA ALA A 105 -25.80 16.01 -18.33
C ALA A 105 -24.29 16.26 -18.14
N MET A 106 -23.47 16.12 -19.20
CA MET A 106 -22.06 16.55 -19.21
C MET A 106 -21.88 18.04 -19.52
N SER A 107 -22.97 18.79 -19.79
CA SER A 107 -22.90 20.21 -20.13
C SER A 107 -23.05 21.18 -18.95
N GLU A 108 -23.55 20.75 -17.78
CA GLU A 108 -23.89 21.70 -16.70
C GLU A 108 -22.90 21.71 -15.52
N THR A 109 -22.23 20.61 -15.19
CA THR A 109 -21.25 20.63 -14.07
C THR A 109 -19.83 21.01 -14.49
N VAL A 110 -19.48 20.85 -15.78
CA VAL A 110 -18.27 21.46 -16.36
C VAL A 110 -18.45 22.98 -16.57
N GLY A 111 -19.70 23.48 -16.56
CA GLY A 111 -20.02 24.89 -16.71
C GLY A 111 -19.72 25.76 -15.49
N ASN A 112 -19.72 25.20 -14.27
CA ASN A 112 -19.67 26.01 -13.04
C ASN A 112 -18.32 26.02 -12.31
N ALA A 113 -17.35 25.17 -12.64
CA ALA A 113 -15.95 25.38 -12.23
C ALA A 113 -15.22 26.42 -13.13
N MET A 114 -15.85 26.79 -14.24
CA MET A 114 -15.36 27.79 -15.20
C MET A 114 -15.95 29.21 -14.93
N ALA A 115 -16.72 29.37 -13.85
CA ALA A 115 -17.41 30.61 -13.52
C ALA A 115 -16.59 31.58 -12.65
N ASP A 116 -15.62 31.10 -11.86
CA ASP A 116 -14.88 31.96 -10.90
C ASP A 116 -13.58 32.57 -11.45
N THR A 117 -13.29 32.37 -12.75
CA THR A 117 -12.24 33.15 -13.46
C THR A 117 -12.80 33.97 -14.62
N LYS A 118 -14.11 34.26 -14.60
CA LYS A 118 -14.76 35.13 -15.59
C LYS A 118 -14.54 36.61 -15.25
N THR A 119 -13.29 37.06 -15.28
CA THR A 119 -12.96 38.50 -15.32
C THR A 119 -12.02 38.81 -16.48
N LYS A 120 -12.62 39.36 -17.55
CA LYS A 120 -12.07 40.29 -18.55
C LYS A 120 -10.77 39.88 -19.27
N GLY A 121 -10.85 39.48 -20.54
CA GLY A 121 -9.62 39.39 -21.37
C GLY A 121 -9.72 38.76 -22.76
N GLY A 122 -10.58 39.28 -23.64
CA GLY A 122 -10.47 39.18 -25.11
C GLY A 122 -10.70 37.83 -25.80
N ASP A 123 -10.81 37.91 -27.13
CA ASP A 123 -11.33 36.89 -28.03
C ASP A 123 -10.26 35.80 -28.32
N TRP A 124 -10.18 34.77 -27.47
CA TRP A 124 -9.25 33.63 -27.62
C TRP A 124 -9.50 32.77 -28.87
N SER A 125 -10.64 32.94 -29.53
CA SER A 125 -11.00 32.28 -30.79
C SER A 125 -9.97 32.54 -31.91
N ALA A 126 -9.37 33.73 -31.93
CA ALA A 126 -8.33 34.10 -32.87
C ALA A 126 -7.03 33.31 -32.67
N ILE A 127 -6.67 33.03 -31.40
CA ILE A 127 -5.50 32.21 -31.06
C ILE A 127 -5.72 30.76 -31.49
N GLU A 128 -6.92 30.21 -31.28
CA GLU A 128 -7.25 28.85 -31.74
C GLU A 128 -7.24 28.72 -33.27
N ALA A 129 -7.72 29.74 -33.99
CA ALA A 129 -7.60 29.79 -35.45
C ALA A 129 -6.12 29.80 -35.89
N MET A 130 -5.29 30.64 -35.27
CA MET A 130 -3.85 30.70 -35.55
C MET A 130 -3.12 29.38 -35.25
N LEU A 131 -3.49 28.68 -34.17
CA LEU A 131 -2.90 27.37 -33.83
C LEU A 131 -3.26 26.30 -34.87
N ARG A 132 -4.51 26.30 -35.37
CA ARG A 132 -4.94 25.39 -36.45
C ARG A 132 -4.17 25.65 -37.75
N ASP A 133 -3.94 26.90 -38.09
CA ASP A 133 -3.18 27.29 -39.29
C ASP A 133 -1.67 27.01 -39.13
N ALA A 134 -1.10 27.29 -37.96
CA ALA A 134 0.29 27.02 -37.64
C ALA A 134 0.61 25.51 -37.68
N ARG A 135 -0.35 24.65 -37.29
CA ARG A 135 -0.23 23.19 -37.43
C ARG A 135 -0.14 22.73 -38.89
N ARG A 136 -0.88 23.38 -39.80
CA ARG A 136 -0.89 23.03 -41.23
C ARG A 136 0.37 23.51 -41.96
N ALA A 137 0.90 24.66 -41.55
CA ALA A 137 2.01 25.33 -42.24
C ALA A 137 3.37 25.18 -41.53
N THR A 138 3.43 24.52 -40.36
CA THR A 138 4.63 24.34 -39.53
C THR A 138 5.44 25.63 -39.34
N ASN A 139 4.74 26.73 -39.03
CA ASN A 139 5.32 28.07 -39.03
C ASN A 139 5.55 28.61 -37.60
N ASP A 140 6.78 28.54 -37.11
CA ASP A 140 7.15 28.98 -35.76
C ASP A 140 6.91 30.49 -35.51
N SER A 141 6.94 31.31 -36.56
CA SER A 141 6.67 32.75 -36.42
C SER A 141 5.20 33.04 -36.07
N MET A 142 4.27 32.17 -36.51
CA MET A 142 2.85 32.27 -36.14
C MET A 142 2.63 31.84 -34.69
N LEU A 143 3.37 30.84 -34.21
CA LEU A 143 3.33 30.42 -32.80
C LEU A 143 3.84 31.52 -31.88
N ALA A 144 4.96 32.17 -32.23
CA ALA A 144 5.49 33.30 -31.45
C ALA A 144 4.51 34.49 -31.39
N ARG A 145 3.80 34.77 -32.49
CA ARG A 145 2.75 35.80 -32.51
C ARG A 145 1.54 35.41 -31.66
N GLY A 146 1.13 34.15 -31.71
CA GLY A 146 0.05 33.60 -30.90
C GLY A 146 0.37 33.68 -29.41
N GLU A 147 1.59 33.32 -29.01
CA GLU A 147 2.05 33.40 -27.62
C GLU A 147 2.11 34.86 -27.13
N ALA A 148 2.62 35.78 -27.96
CA ALA A 148 2.64 37.20 -27.63
C ALA A 148 1.23 37.80 -27.50
N LEU A 149 0.27 37.33 -28.31
CA LEU A 149 -1.12 37.72 -28.20
C LEU A 149 -1.76 37.18 -26.92
N ALA A 150 -1.51 35.91 -26.61
CA ALA A 150 -1.98 35.26 -25.38
C ALA A 150 -1.47 35.98 -24.12
N ALA A 151 -0.19 36.36 -24.08
CA ALA A 151 0.40 37.12 -22.99
C ALA A 151 -0.18 38.55 -22.84
N ARG A 152 -0.73 39.12 -23.91
CA ARG A 152 -1.44 40.41 -23.85
C ARG A 152 -2.87 40.27 -23.36
N LEU A 153 -3.54 39.19 -23.74
CA LEU A 153 -4.92 38.90 -23.32
C LEU A 153 -5.00 38.52 -21.84
N ASP A 154 -4.03 37.74 -21.38
CA ASP A 154 -3.90 37.34 -19.98
C ASP A 154 -2.41 37.45 -19.58
N PRO A 155 -2.01 38.54 -18.91
CA PRO A 155 -0.63 38.73 -18.46
C PRO A 155 -0.14 37.70 -17.45
N VAL A 156 -1.06 37.04 -16.73
CA VAL A 156 -0.73 36.13 -15.63
C VAL A 156 -0.69 34.68 -16.11
N HIS A 157 -1.73 34.22 -16.82
CA HIS A 157 -1.85 32.82 -17.25
C HIS A 157 -1.80 32.64 -18.77
N GLY A 158 -1.69 33.71 -19.55
CA GLY A 158 -1.86 33.65 -21.00
C GLY A 158 -0.85 32.75 -21.70
N LYS A 159 0.42 32.79 -21.28
CA LYS A 159 1.46 31.90 -21.82
C LYS A 159 1.20 30.43 -21.52
N TYR A 160 0.78 30.12 -20.28
CA TYR A 160 0.42 28.77 -19.86
C TYR A 160 -0.79 28.25 -20.65
N ARG A 161 -1.85 29.05 -20.73
CA ARG A 161 -3.08 28.70 -21.42
C ARG A 161 -2.84 28.51 -22.93
N PHE A 162 -1.94 29.29 -23.52
CA PHE A 162 -1.46 29.09 -24.89
C PHE A 162 -0.71 27.76 -25.06
N ALA A 163 0.22 27.44 -24.16
CA ALA A 163 0.94 26.18 -24.17
C ALA A 163 -0.01 24.97 -24.05
N GLN A 164 -1.00 25.05 -23.15
CA GLN A 164 -2.04 24.02 -22.99
C GLN A 164 -2.86 23.83 -24.26
N LEU A 165 -3.33 24.93 -24.87
CA LEU A 165 -4.08 24.90 -26.13
C LEU A 165 -3.25 24.35 -27.29
N ALA A 166 -1.97 24.72 -27.38
CA ALA A 166 -1.06 24.22 -28.40
C ALA A 166 -0.87 22.70 -28.28
N MET A 167 -0.63 22.19 -27.06
CA MET A 167 -0.47 20.76 -26.79
C MET A 167 -1.76 19.97 -27.09
N ARG A 168 -2.94 20.48 -26.67
CA ARG A 168 -4.25 19.88 -27.01
C ARG A 168 -4.53 19.84 -28.52
N ASN A 169 -3.99 20.80 -29.28
CA ASN A 169 -4.09 20.83 -30.74
C ASN A 169 -3.02 19.98 -31.44
N GLY A 170 -2.20 19.22 -30.70
CA GLY A 170 -1.21 18.28 -31.23
C GLY A 170 0.16 18.90 -31.56
N LEU A 171 0.43 20.13 -31.12
CA LEU A 171 1.74 20.76 -31.27
C LEU A 171 2.66 20.36 -30.09
N GLN A 172 3.31 19.20 -30.23
CA GLN A 172 4.15 18.56 -29.20
C GLN A 172 5.58 19.16 -29.12
N GLN A 173 5.73 20.49 -29.18
CA GLN A 173 7.05 21.12 -29.05
C GLN A 173 7.51 21.13 -27.58
N SER A 174 8.78 20.79 -27.31
CA SER A 174 9.33 20.67 -25.95
C SER A 174 9.14 21.93 -25.09
N ARG A 175 9.29 23.12 -25.70
CA ARG A 175 9.09 24.41 -25.01
C ARG A 175 7.72 24.59 -24.36
N PHE A 176 6.66 24.04 -24.95
CA PHE A 176 5.31 24.16 -24.39
C PHE A 176 5.16 23.24 -23.19
N ARG A 177 5.68 22.02 -23.29
CA ARG A 177 5.71 21.06 -22.19
C ARG A 177 6.53 21.58 -21.01
N GLU A 178 7.74 22.09 -21.25
CA GLU A 178 8.60 22.69 -20.22
C GLU A 178 7.89 23.84 -19.49
N SER A 179 7.13 24.68 -20.21
CA SER A 179 6.35 25.76 -19.61
C SER A 179 5.21 25.27 -18.73
N LEU A 180 4.56 24.15 -19.08
CA LEU A 180 3.49 23.54 -18.28
C LEU A 180 4.09 22.87 -17.02
N GLU A 181 5.19 22.15 -17.17
CA GLU A 181 5.89 21.46 -16.07
C GLU A 181 6.49 22.44 -15.05
N HIS A 182 7.07 23.56 -15.51
CA HIS A 182 7.57 24.61 -14.60
C HIS A 182 6.43 25.15 -13.74
N ARG A 183 5.27 25.43 -14.35
CA ARG A 183 4.11 25.94 -13.63
C ARG A 183 3.53 24.90 -12.67
N ALA A 184 3.53 23.63 -13.06
CA ALA A 184 3.09 22.53 -12.21
C ALA A 184 3.92 22.44 -10.93
N LYS A 185 5.25 22.61 -11.05
CA LYS A 185 6.13 22.69 -9.88
C LYS A 185 5.85 23.89 -8.99
N ASP A 186 5.62 25.07 -9.58
CA ASP A 186 5.34 26.30 -8.81
C ASP A 186 4.03 26.19 -7.99
N ASP A 187 3.03 25.50 -8.54
CA ASP A 187 1.69 25.34 -7.93
C ASP A 187 1.54 24.03 -7.12
N ASP A 188 2.61 23.25 -6.93
CA ASP A 188 2.62 21.91 -6.29
C ASP A 188 1.58 20.94 -6.90
N LYS A 189 1.55 20.90 -8.23
CA LYS A 189 0.62 20.14 -9.07
C LYS A 189 1.34 19.28 -10.09
N THR A 190 0.62 18.38 -10.76
CA THR A 190 1.10 17.61 -11.91
C THR A 190 0.33 17.99 -13.17
N VAL A 191 0.92 17.76 -14.34
CA VAL A 191 0.27 18.00 -15.65
C VAL A 191 -0.43 16.72 -16.09
N CYS A 192 -1.73 16.78 -16.36
CA CYS A 192 -2.46 15.64 -16.93
C CYS A 192 -1.91 15.26 -18.31
N GLY A 193 -1.69 13.96 -18.55
CA GLY A 193 -1.14 13.47 -19.82
C GLY A 193 -2.07 13.62 -21.03
N GLU A 194 -3.38 13.81 -20.80
CA GLU A 194 -4.40 13.80 -21.87
C GLU A 194 -4.95 15.20 -22.16
N CYS A 195 -5.35 15.94 -21.12
CA CYS A 195 -5.90 17.30 -21.27
C CYS A 195 -4.88 18.42 -20.99
N PHE A 196 -3.68 18.09 -20.50
CA PHE A 196 -2.61 19.02 -20.13
C PHE A 196 -2.99 20.04 -19.05
N GLU A 197 -4.07 19.77 -18.30
CA GLU A 197 -4.54 20.56 -17.16
C GLU A 197 -3.64 20.32 -15.93
N LEU A 198 -3.50 21.33 -15.08
CA LEU A 198 -2.84 21.22 -13.78
C LEU A 198 -3.78 20.53 -12.79
N ILE A 199 -3.47 19.28 -12.46
CA ILE A 199 -4.22 18.47 -11.49
C ILE A 199 -3.45 18.40 -10.17
N PRO A 200 -4.13 18.27 -9.01
CA PRO A 200 -3.45 17.95 -7.76
C PRO A 200 -2.60 16.68 -7.96
N PRO A 201 -1.42 16.60 -7.32
CA PRO A 201 -0.56 15.44 -7.46
C PRO A 201 -1.36 14.20 -7.04
N PRO A 202 -1.20 13.07 -7.75
CA PRO A 202 -1.85 11.83 -7.33
C PRO A 202 -1.50 11.57 -5.86
N PRO A 203 -2.47 11.16 -5.02
CA PRO A 203 -2.23 10.97 -3.60
C PRO A 203 -1.03 10.04 -3.44
N VAL A 204 0.03 10.53 -2.80
CA VAL A 204 1.28 9.78 -2.60
C VAL A 204 0.94 8.39 -2.08
N ALA A 205 1.53 7.36 -2.68
CA ALA A 205 1.45 5.99 -2.18
C ALA A 205 1.79 5.96 -0.68
N HIS A 206 0.78 5.93 0.19
CA HIS A 206 1.00 5.80 1.63
C HIS A 206 1.63 4.44 1.86
N VAL A 207 2.88 4.43 2.32
CA VAL A 207 3.58 3.22 2.72
C VAL A 207 3.41 3.12 4.23
N PRO A 208 2.56 2.21 4.74
CA PRO A 208 2.34 2.06 6.17
C PRO A 208 3.65 1.73 6.89
N GLU A 209 3.89 2.38 8.02
CA GLU A 209 5.06 2.14 8.85
C GLU A 209 4.92 0.80 9.57
N VAL A 210 5.76 -0.17 9.22
CA VAL A 210 5.77 -1.48 9.87
C VAL A 210 6.71 -1.44 11.07
N ARG A 211 6.15 -1.61 12.27
CA ARG A 211 6.89 -1.65 13.54
C ARG A 211 6.92 -3.06 14.10
N ILE A 212 8.08 -3.47 14.59
CA ILE A 212 8.27 -4.72 15.32
C ILE A 212 8.37 -4.36 16.80
N THR A 213 7.46 -4.91 17.61
CA THR A 213 7.47 -4.70 19.07
C THR A 213 8.57 -5.53 19.75
N GLU A 214 8.93 -5.19 20.99
CA GLU A 214 9.88 -5.97 21.80
C GLU A 214 9.44 -7.43 22.05
N ASP A 215 8.14 -7.70 21.92
CA ASP A 215 7.55 -9.02 22.06
C ASP A 215 7.54 -9.83 20.74
N GLY A 216 7.94 -9.22 19.62
CA GLY A 216 8.02 -9.86 18.30
C GLY A 216 6.73 -9.78 17.48
N ASP A 217 5.73 -9.03 17.95
CA ASP A 217 4.53 -8.72 17.17
C ASP A 217 4.86 -7.68 16.08
N VAL A 218 4.30 -7.87 14.88
CA VAL A 218 4.41 -6.93 13.77
C VAL A 218 3.16 -6.06 13.72
N LEU A 219 3.33 -4.75 13.80
CA LEU A 219 2.27 -3.76 13.74
C LEU A 219 2.42 -2.94 12.45
N ALA A 220 1.38 -2.92 11.64
CA ALA A 220 1.21 -2.01 10.52
C ALA A 220 -0.16 -1.32 10.65
N ASP A 221 -0.38 -0.22 9.91
CA ASP A 221 -1.57 0.63 10.05
C ASP A 221 -2.92 -0.11 9.99
N MET A 222 -3.00 -1.26 9.30
CA MET A 222 -4.22 -2.07 9.17
C MET A 222 -4.03 -3.56 9.48
N CYS A 223 -2.84 -3.97 9.95
CA CYS A 223 -2.49 -5.37 10.17
C CYS A 223 -1.68 -5.55 11.46
N ARG A 224 -2.16 -6.39 12.37
CA ARG A 224 -1.42 -6.82 13.57
C ARG A 224 -1.15 -8.32 13.51
N ILE A 225 0.12 -8.71 13.51
CA ILE A 225 0.54 -10.11 13.66
C ILE A 225 0.86 -10.34 15.13
N ARG A 226 0.07 -11.16 15.80
CA ARG A 226 0.27 -11.54 17.21
C ARG A 226 0.52 -13.03 17.34
N ALA A 227 1.56 -13.42 18.09
CA ALA A 227 1.70 -14.81 18.51
C ALA A 227 0.64 -15.17 19.58
N LYS A 228 -0.18 -16.20 19.32
CA LYS A 228 -1.06 -16.83 20.31
C LYS A 228 -0.64 -18.28 20.56
N SER A 229 -0.65 -18.72 21.81
CA SER A 229 -0.35 -20.11 22.14
C SER A 229 -1.60 -20.93 22.40
N LYS A 230 -1.64 -22.16 21.88
CA LYS A 230 -2.69 -23.14 22.18
C LYS A 230 -2.04 -24.46 22.62
N LEU A 231 -2.22 -24.76 23.90
CA LEU A 231 -1.78 -25.99 24.58
C LEU A 231 -0.27 -26.28 24.50
N LEU A 232 0.19 -26.95 23.45
CA LEU A 232 1.59 -27.31 23.21
C LEU A 232 2.25 -26.41 22.16
N TRP A 233 1.47 -25.81 21.26
CA TRP A 233 1.97 -25.16 20.05
C TRP A 233 1.70 -23.65 20.06
N THR A 234 2.57 -22.91 19.40
CA THR A 234 2.38 -21.48 19.12
C THR A 234 1.81 -21.32 17.70
N PHE A 235 0.81 -20.47 17.57
CA PHE A 235 0.19 -20.06 16.32
C PHE A 235 0.31 -18.54 16.22
N PHE A 236 0.10 -17.97 15.05
CA PHE A 236 -0.07 -16.52 14.92
C PHE A 236 -1.49 -16.19 14.48
N THR A 237 -1.99 -15.05 14.97
CA THR A 237 -3.20 -14.42 14.46
C THR A 237 -2.81 -13.17 13.71
N LEU A 238 -3.22 -13.09 12.46
CA LEU A 238 -3.18 -11.87 11.67
C LEU A 238 -4.54 -11.19 11.81
N ASP A 239 -4.59 -10.12 12.58
CA ASP A 239 -5.76 -9.26 12.64
C ASP A 239 -5.64 -8.24 11.49
N THR A 240 -6.40 -8.46 10.42
CA THR A 240 -6.54 -7.49 9.31
C THR A 240 -7.87 -6.75 9.43
N ALA A 241 -7.96 -5.61 8.75
CA ALA A 241 -9.23 -4.90 8.54
C ALA A 241 -10.33 -5.74 7.84
N TRP A 242 -10.03 -6.92 7.29
CA TRP A 242 -11.00 -7.80 6.61
C TRP A 242 -11.27 -9.11 7.35
N GLY A 243 -10.72 -9.28 8.56
CA GLY A 243 -10.97 -10.41 9.44
C GLY A 243 -9.70 -11.08 9.98
N PRO A 244 -9.83 -11.90 11.05
CA PRO A 244 -8.71 -12.58 11.67
C PRO A 244 -8.33 -13.84 10.89
N TRP A 245 -7.09 -13.91 10.44
CA TRP A 245 -6.50 -15.10 9.80
C TRP A 245 -5.59 -15.85 10.75
N TRP A 246 -5.64 -17.18 10.72
CA TRP A 246 -4.88 -18.04 11.62
C TRP A 246 -3.87 -18.84 10.79
N GLY A 247 -2.60 -18.82 11.21
CA GLY A 247 -1.53 -19.59 10.56
C GLY A 247 -0.64 -20.32 11.57
N ALA A 248 -0.06 -21.42 11.12
CA ALA A 248 0.97 -22.13 11.89
C ALA A 248 2.30 -21.38 11.75
N THR A 249 3.06 -21.25 12.84
CA THR A 249 4.43 -20.72 12.72
C THR A 249 5.31 -21.76 11.99
N PRO A 250 6.08 -21.39 10.95
CA PRO A 250 6.94 -22.33 10.22
C PRO A 250 7.97 -23.02 11.12
N ASP A 251 8.32 -22.40 12.24
CA ASP A 251 9.33 -22.90 13.18
C ASP A 251 8.75 -23.87 14.24
N ALA A 252 7.44 -24.14 14.22
CA ALA A 252 6.73 -24.97 15.20
C ALA A 252 7.18 -24.69 16.66
N SER A 253 7.20 -23.40 17.06
CA SER A 253 7.71 -23.03 18.38
C SER A 253 6.81 -23.57 19.49
N ILE A 254 7.40 -24.34 20.40
CA ILE A 254 6.72 -24.91 21.57
C ILE A 254 6.17 -23.76 22.41
N SER A 255 4.90 -23.82 22.80
CA SER A 255 4.35 -22.76 23.67
C SER A 255 4.98 -22.78 25.05
N ARG A 256 4.93 -21.68 25.81
CA ARG A 256 5.39 -21.65 27.22
C ARG A 256 4.75 -22.76 28.05
N ARG A 257 3.45 -23.03 27.84
CA ARG A 257 2.73 -24.15 28.49
C ARG A 257 3.27 -25.51 28.03
N GLY A 258 3.56 -25.67 26.75
CA GLY A 258 4.20 -26.87 26.22
C GLY A 258 5.60 -27.10 26.79
N ALA A 259 6.43 -26.06 26.88
CA ALA A 259 7.76 -26.15 27.47
C ALA A 259 7.70 -26.53 28.95
N LEU A 260 6.73 -26.00 29.70
CA LEU A 260 6.45 -26.38 31.09
C LEU A 260 5.99 -27.85 31.21
N LEU A 261 5.15 -28.33 30.29
CA LEU A 261 4.71 -29.73 30.26
C LEU A 261 5.86 -30.68 29.93
N ILE A 262 6.71 -30.33 28.97
CA ILE A 262 7.88 -31.13 28.58
C ILE A 262 8.90 -31.19 29.72
N THR A 263 9.16 -30.06 30.38
CA THR A 263 10.06 -30.03 31.55
C THR A 263 9.48 -30.80 32.73
N ALA A 264 8.19 -30.68 33.02
CA ALA A 264 7.53 -31.48 34.05
C ALA A 264 7.61 -33.00 33.73
N ALA A 265 7.38 -33.39 32.48
CA ALA A 265 7.52 -34.77 32.03
C ALA A 265 8.96 -35.30 32.16
N LEU A 266 9.97 -34.52 31.75
CA LEU A 266 11.39 -34.87 31.90
C LEU A 266 11.81 -34.99 33.37
N SER A 267 11.19 -34.24 34.26
CA SER A 267 11.50 -34.25 35.70
C SER A 267 10.90 -35.48 36.41
N LEU A 268 9.71 -35.92 35.98
CA LEU A 268 8.95 -36.99 36.62
C LEU A 268 9.17 -38.37 36.00
N ALA A 269 9.49 -38.46 34.71
CA ALA A 269 9.65 -39.75 34.03
C ALA A 269 10.86 -40.59 34.53
N PRO A 270 12.07 -40.03 34.73
CA PRO A 270 13.22 -40.79 35.24
C PRO A 270 12.97 -41.45 36.61
N PRO A 271 12.46 -40.74 37.65
CA PRO A 271 12.23 -41.38 38.94
C PRO A 271 11.12 -42.44 38.87
N LEU A 272 10.09 -42.28 38.04
CA LEU A 272 9.07 -43.30 37.81
C LEU A 272 9.62 -44.56 37.12
N LEU A 273 10.55 -44.40 36.19
CA LEU A 273 11.13 -45.52 35.43
C LEU A 273 12.09 -46.38 36.29
N VAL A 274 12.81 -45.75 37.23
CA VAL A 274 13.79 -46.43 38.10
C VAL A 274 13.16 -46.92 39.41
N MET A 275 11.95 -46.45 39.74
CA MET A 275 11.22 -46.81 40.96
C MET A 275 11.09 -48.32 41.22
N PRO A 276 10.76 -49.20 40.24
CA PRO A 276 10.64 -50.64 40.48
C PRO A 276 11.96 -51.29 40.89
N ILE A 277 13.07 -50.81 40.34
CA ILE A 277 14.42 -51.34 40.60
C ILE A 277 14.86 -50.96 42.01
N LEU A 278 14.66 -49.70 42.40
CA LEU A 278 15.01 -49.21 43.74
C LEU A 278 14.19 -49.85 44.86
N LEU A 279 12.93 -50.19 44.59
CA LEU A 279 12.08 -50.93 45.53
C LEU A 279 12.59 -52.36 45.79
N LEU A 280 13.19 -53.00 44.78
CA LEU A 280 13.77 -54.35 44.90
C LEU A 280 15.07 -54.35 45.71
N GLU A 281 15.87 -53.28 45.61
CA GLU A 281 17.18 -53.16 46.28
C GLU A 281 17.12 -52.44 47.64
N GLY A 282 15.94 -51.97 48.08
CA GLY A 282 15.78 -51.26 49.35
C GLY A 282 16.38 -49.85 49.38
N GLY A 283 16.55 -49.23 48.21
CA GLY A 283 17.11 -47.89 48.08
C GLY A 283 16.20 -46.77 48.61
N PRO A 284 16.74 -45.58 48.92
CA PRO A 284 15.96 -44.46 49.45
C PRO A 284 15.16 -43.75 48.35
N VAL A 285 14.01 -44.31 48.01
CA VAL A 285 13.10 -43.80 46.96
C VAL A 285 12.71 -42.35 47.21
N SER A 286 12.46 -41.96 48.46
CA SER A 286 12.04 -40.60 48.84
C SER A 286 13.06 -39.51 48.51
N LEU A 287 14.36 -39.78 48.67
CA LEU A 287 15.43 -38.82 48.37
C LEU A 287 15.55 -38.56 46.87
N MET A 288 15.34 -39.58 46.04
CA MET A 288 15.37 -39.43 44.58
C MET A 288 14.19 -38.57 44.09
N PHE A 289 12.97 -38.84 44.56
CA PHE A 289 11.80 -38.02 44.21
C PHE A 289 11.93 -36.57 44.70
N ALA A 290 12.53 -36.35 45.88
CA ALA A 290 12.80 -35.00 46.38
C ALA A 290 13.83 -34.27 45.51
N ALA A 291 14.93 -34.92 45.13
CA ALA A 291 15.97 -34.30 44.29
C ALA A 291 15.44 -33.95 42.89
N PHE A 292 14.76 -34.87 42.21
CA PHE A 292 14.16 -34.61 40.89
C PHE A 292 12.99 -33.62 40.98
N GLY A 293 12.23 -33.61 42.07
CA GLY A 293 11.18 -32.62 42.33
C GLY A 293 11.72 -31.21 42.47
N VAL A 294 12.79 -31.02 43.24
CA VAL A 294 13.46 -29.70 43.39
C VAL A 294 14.10 -29.26 42.09
N LEU A 295 14.85 -30.15 41.41
CA LEU A 295 15.49 -29.83 40.14
C LEU A 295 14.46 -29.48 39.06
N GLY A 296 13.36 -30.23 39.00
CA GLY A 296 12.24 -29.99 38.11
C GLY A 296 11.53 -28.68 38.41
N LEU A 297 11.30 -28.34 39.68
CA LEU A 297 10.69 -27.08 40.07
C LEU A 297 11.57 -25.88 39.72
N VAL A 298 12.88 -25.97 39.95
CA VAL A 298 13.85 -24.94 39.53
C VAL A 298 13.87 -24.81 38.01
N ALA A 299 13.93 -25.92 37.26
CA ALA A 299 13.87 -25.91 35.80
C ALA A 299 12.56 -25.28 35.30
N MET A 300 11.43 -25.59 35.94
CA MET A 300 10.11 -25.07 35.59
C MET A 300 10.00 -23.56 35.88
N VAL A 301 10.57 -23.08 36.99
CA VAL A 301 10.67 -21.64 37.31
C VAL A 301 11.60 -20.93 36.33
N CYS A 302 12.74 -21.53 35.95
CA CYS A 302 13.64 -20.99 34.94
C CYS A 302 12.94 -20.88 33.57
N VAL A 303 12.22 -21.92 33.14
CA VAL A 303 11.40 -21.86 31.92
C VAL A 303 10.30 -20.81 32.07
N TYR A 304 9.62 -20.73 33.21
CA TYR A 304 8.59 -19.72 33.41
C TYR A 304 9.17 -18.30 33.30
N LEU A 305 10.29 -17.99 33.95
CA LEU A 305 10.86 -16.65 33.96
C LEU A 305 11.59 -16.28 32.67
N MET A 306 12.28 -17.23 32.03
CA MET A 306 13.10 -16.95 30.84
C MET A 306 12.40 -17.26 29.51
N TYR A 307 11.43 -18.17 29.48
CA TYR A 307 10.75 -18.57 28.25
C TYR A 307 9.61 -17.60 27.91
N ARG A 308 9.93 -16.58 27.12
CA ARG A 308 8.92 -15.79 26.39
C ARG A 308 8.76 -16.38 24.98
N PRO A 309 7.54 -16.77 24.56
CA PRO A 309 7.31 -17.18 23.18
C PRO A 309 7.53 -15.96 22.28
N ARG A 310 8.64 -15.94 21.56
CA ARG A 310 8.95 -14.93 20.54
C ARG A 310 8.84 -15.60 19.17
N LEU A 311 8.31 -14.88 18.18
CA LEU A 311 8.57 -15.26 16.79
C LEU A 311 10.08 -15.11 16.57
N SER A 312 10.75 -16.19 16.17
CA SER A 312 12.19 -16.15 15.94
C SER A 312 12.55 -15.21 14.78
N LYS A 313 11.63 -15.12 13.79
CA LYS A 313 11.76 -14.29 12.59
C LYS A 313 10.37 -13.78 12.13
N PRO A 314 9.84 -12.73 12.76
CA PRO A 314 8.48 -12.25 12.47
C PRO A 314 8.30 -11.78 11.01
N LEU A 315 9.35 -11.23 10.41
CA LEU A 315 9.37 -10.78 9.02
C LEU A 315 9.33 -11.96 8.02
N ASP A 316 10.09 -13.02 8.27
CA ASP A 316 10.08 -14.21 7.41
C ASP A 316 8.70 -14.86 7.41
N VAL A 317 8.06 -14.97 8.59
CA VAL A 317 6.69 -15.50 8.71
C VAL A 317 5.69 -14.62 7.96
N ALA A 318 5.81 -13.29 8.07
CA ALA A 318 4.95 -12.37 7.34
C ALA A 318 5.09 -12.53 5.81
N TRP A 319 6.31 -12.77 5.31
CA TRP A 319 6.55 -12.97 3.88
C TRP A 319 6.17 -14.36 3.36
N GLU A 320 6.32 -15.41 4.18
CA GLU A 320 6.12 -16.78 3.73
C GLU A 320 4.67 -17.24 3.85
N GLU A 321 3.99 -16.84 4.93
CA GLU A 321 2.64 -17.31 5.22
C GLU A 321 1.59 -16.26 4.87
N ILE A 322 1.85 -14.98 5.16
CA ILE A 322 0.84 -13.91 5.06
C ILE A 322 0.82 -13.28 3.67
N ALA A 323 1.98 -12.92 3.11
CA ALA A 323 2.04 -12.29 1.79
C ALA A 323 1.29 -13.08 0.70
N PRO A 324 1.40 -14.43 0.59
CA PRO A 324 0.64 -15.19 -0.40
C PRO A 324 -0.87 -15.10 -0.20
N GLN A 325 -1.34 -15.15 1.05
CA GLN A 325 -2.77 -15.07 1.37
C GLN A 325 -3.34 -13.71 0.99
N LEU A 326 -2.62 -12.63 1.31
CA LEU A 326 -3.02 -11.27 0.93
C LEU A 326 -3.03 -11.06 -0.59
N LEU A 327 -2.06 -11.64 -1.31
CA LEU A 327 -1.99 -11.57 -2.78
C LEU A 327 -3.05 -12.44 -3.49
N ASP A 328 -3.57 -13.46 -2.81
CA ASP A 328 -4.64 -14.32 -3.32
C ASP A 328 -6.04 -13.74 -3.00
N ALA A 329 -6.18 -12.92 -1.95
CA ALA A 329 -7.44 -12.32 -1.49
C ALA A 329 -7.89 -11.04 -2.24
N GLN A 330 -7.36 -10.77 -3.44
CA GLN A 330 -7.43 -9.50 -4.19
C GLN A 330 -6.52 -8.40 -3.61
N PRO A 331 -5.38 -8.07 -4.25
CA PRO A 331 -4.49 -7.02 -3.77
C PRO A 331 -5.12 -5.63 -3.90
N SER A 332 -5.35 -5.00 -2.75
CA SER A 332 -5.71 -3.58 -2.63
C SER A 332 -4.47 -2.70 -2.54
N ARG A 333 -4.67 -1.37 -2.59
CA ARG A 333 -3.64 -0.37 -2.31
C ARG A 333 -2.97 -0.60 -0.96
N ASP A 334 -3.75 -0.95 0.07
CA ASP A 334 -3.24 -1.24 1.42
C ASP A 334 -2.40 -2.52 1.45
N THR A 335 -2.83 -3.56 0.74
CA THR A 335 -2.07 -4.81 0.63
C THR A 335 -0.71 -4.57 -0.01
N ALA A 336 -0.66 -3.80 -1.11
CA ALA A 336 0.59 -3.45 -1.77
C ALA A 336 1.48 -2.57 -0.88
N GLY A 337 0.89 -1.56 -0.22
CA GLY A 337 1.59 -0.73 0.76
C GLY A 337 2.17 -1.55 1.92
N PHE A 338 1.42 -2.53 2.43
CA PHE A 338 1.88 -3.43 3.49
C PHE A 338 3.07 -4.28 3.07
N LEU A 339 3.05 -4.85 1.86
CA LEU A 339 4.18 -5.63 1.33
C LEU A 339 5.44 -4.76 1.20
N VAL A 340 5.30 -3.52 0.74
CA VAL A 340 6.41 -2.56 0.69
C VAL A 340 6.89 -2.17 2.10
N GLY A 341 5.97 -1.95 3.04
CA GLY A 341 6.30 -1.72 4.44
C GLY A 341 7.07 -2.89 5.07
N LEU A 342 6.68 -4.13 4.77
CA LEU A 342 7.39 -5.33 5.20
C LEU A 342 8.79 -5.42 4.57
N LEU A 343 8.94 -5.06 3.29
CA LEU A 343 10.25 -4.99 2.63
C LEU A 343 11.18 -3.97 3.32
N ARG A 344 10.65 -2.77 3.60
CA ARG A 344 11.42 -1.71 4.26
C ARG A 344 11.83 -2.11 5.68
N ALA A 345 10.94 -2.73 6.44
CA ALA A 345 11.23 -3.24 7.78
C ALA A 345 12.23 -4.41 7.77
N ALA A 346 12.19 -5.27 6.75
CA ALA A 346 13.17 -6.33 6.54
C ALA A 346 14.58 -5.79 6.25
N GLY A 347 14.66 -4.71 5.47
CA GLY A 347 15.93 -4.09 5.07
C GLY A 347 16.88 -5.09 4.41
N LYS A 348 18.19 -4.84 4.55
CA LYS A 348 19.25 -5.77 4.06
C LYS A 348 19.52 -6.94 5.01
N GLN A 349 19.05 -6.87 6.25
CA GLN A 349 19.40 -7.86 7.29
C GLN A 349 18.57 -9.14 7.18
N HIS A 350 17.31 -9.03 6.73
CA HIS A 350 16.38 -10.15 6.61
C HIS A 350 15.60 -10.11 5.29
N PRO A 351 16.27 -10.20 4.12
CA PRO A 351 15.59 -10.11 2.85
C PRO A 351 14.60 -11.28 2.66
N PRO A 352 13.43 -11.05 2.06
CA PRO A 352 12.48 -12.11 1.80
C PRO A 352 13.08 -13.16 0.85
N LYS A 353 12.56 -14.38 0.92
CA LYS A 353 12.88 -15.43 -0.05
C LYS A 353 12.54 -14.95 -1.45
N ALA A 354 13.49 -15.10 -2.38
CA ALA A 354 13.34 -14.64 -3.76
C ALA A 354 12.12 -15.23 -4.48
N ALA A 355 11.65 -16.42 -4.11
CA ALA A 355 10.44 -17.01 -4.66
C ALA A 355 9.16 -16.26 -4.24
N SER A 356 9.06 -15.87 -2.97
CA SER A 356 7.93 -15.09 -2.45
C SER A 356 7.90 -13.69 -3.03
N LEU A 357 9.07 -13.03 -3.13
CA LEU A 357 9.20 -11.72 -3.74
C LEU A 357 8.77 -11.72 -5.21
N ARG A 358 9.22 -12.71 -6.00
CA ARG A 358 8.78 -12.87 -7.40
C ARG A 358 7.28 -13.06 -7.54
N ARG A 359 6.68 -13.88 -6.67
CA ARG A 359 5.23 -14.10 -6.69
C ARG A 359 4.46 -12.81 -6.39
N ALA A 360 4.97 -11.99 -5.46
CA ALA A 360 4.42 -10.67 -5.16
C ALA A 360 4.50 -9.72 -6.36
N ILE A 361 5.68 -9.61 -6.98
CA ILE A 361 5.88 -8.80 -8.18
C ILE A 361 4.94 -9.23 -9.30
N GLN A 362 4.85 -10.53 -9.60
CA GLN A 362 4.01 -11.05 -10.68
C GLN A 362 2.52 -10.73 -10.47
N LYS A 363 2.03 -10.90 -9.24
CA LYS A 363 0.63 -10.61 -8.88
C LYS A 363 0.34 -9.10 -8.93
N LEU A 364 1.20 -8.28 -8.32
CA LEU A 364 1.02 -6.84 -8.29
C LEU A 364 1.15 -6.21 -9.68
N ARG A 365 2.08 -6.68 -10.50
CA ARG A 365 2.25 -6.26 -11.90
C ARG A 365 0.94 -6.35 -12.70
N LEU A 366 0.27 -7.50 -12.63
CA LEU A 366 -1.03 -7.68 -13.29
C LEU A 366 -2.08 -6.70 -12.73
N TRP A 367 -2.12 -6.51 -11.42
CA TRP A 367 -3.10 -5.61 -10.80
C TRP A 367 -2.84 -4.13 -11.07
N THR A 368 -1.59 -3.69 -11.09
CA THR A 368 -1.21 -2.34 -11.49
C THR A 368 -1.65 -2.02 -12.92
N ALA A 369 -1.61 -3.01 -13.83
CA ALA A 369 -2.06 -2.82 -15.21
C ALA A 369 -3.58 -2.70 -15.37
N TYR A 370 -4.37 -3.33 -14.49
CA TYR A 370 -5.84 -3.44 -14.67
C TYR A 370 -6.68 -2.70 -13.61
N HIS A 371 -6.12 -2.31 -12.46
CA HIS A 371 -6.87 -1.84 -11.29
C HIS A 371 -6.34 -0.54 -10.66
N ASP A 372 -5.64 0.29 -11.43
CA ASP A 372 -5.20 1.65 -11.06
C ASP A 372 -4.38 1.70 -9.75
N LEU A 373 -3.57 0.67 -9.53
CA LEU A 373 -2.68 0.58 -8.38
C LEU A 373 -1.47 1.52 -8.59
N PRO A 374 -0.98 2.23 -7.56
CA PRO A 374 0.22 3.07 -7.71
C PRO A 374 1.44 2.23 -8.11
N TYR A 375 2.09 2.60 -9.21
CA TYR A 375 3.24 1.86 -9.76
C TYR A 375 4.48 2.00 -8.86
N GLU A 376 4.49 2.96 -7.93
CA GLU A 376 5.56 3.19 -6.95
C GLU A 376 5.77 1.98 -6.03
N TYR A 377 4.69 1.29 -5.64
CA TYR A 377 4.82 0.07 -4.82
C TYR A 377 5.52 -1.06 -5.61
N LEU A 378 5.20 -1.17 -6.90
CA LEU A 378 5.82 -2.15 -7.79
C LEU A 378 7.30 -1.80 -8.04
N ALA A 379 7.61 -0.50 -8.16
CA ALA A 379 8.98 -0.02 -8.33
C ALA A 379 9.88 -0.44 -7.17
N GLU A 380 9.44 -0.26 -5.92
CA GLU A 380 10.23 -0.65 -4.75
C GLU A 380 10.48 -2.17 -4.68
N LEU A 381 9.48 -2.99 -5.02
CA LEU A 381 9.67 -4.45 -5.08
C LEU A 381 10.71 -4.84 -6.14
N TYR A 382 10.69 -4.19 -7.31
CA TYR A 382 11.68 -4.39 -8.36
C TYR A 382 13.08 -3.95 -7.95
N GLN A 383 13.22 -2.81 -7.26
CA GLN A 383 14.49 -2.34 -6.73
C GLN A 383 15.11 -3.37 -5.77
N TYR A 384 14.31 -3.91 -4.85
CA TYR A 384 14.77 -4.95 -3.93
C TYR A 384 15.17 -6.26 -4.65
N ASP A 385 14.40 -6.72 -5.63
CA ASP A 385 14.76 -7.92 -6.42
C ASP A 385 16.04 -7.71 -7.25
N LEU A 386 16.24 -6.50 -7.78
CA LEU A 386 17.46 -6.13 -8.50
C LEU A 386 18.69 -6.19 -7.58
N ILE A 387 18.61 -5.56 -6.40
CA ILE A 387 19.68 -5.57 -5.39
C ILE A 387 19.99 -7.00 -4.98
N GLN A 388 18.99 -7.77 -4.54
CA GLN A 388 19.16 -9.14 -4.05
C GLN A 388 19.82 -10.05 -5.09
N ARG A 389 19.47 -9.89 -6.38
CA ARG A 389 20.07 -10.70 -7.46
C ARG A 389 21.45 -10.22 -7.88
N SER A 390 21.74 -8.93 -7.79
CA SER A 390 23.03 -8.35 -8.16
C SER A 390 24.19 -8.81 -7.26
N GLU A 391 23.90 -9.19 -6.01
CA GLU A 391 24.91 -9.64 -5.04
C GLU A 391 25.45 -11.07 -5.29
N GLY A 392 24.85 -11.82 -6.22
CA GLY A 392 25.25 -13.20 -6.54
C GLY A 392 26.44 -13.33 -7.51
N ARG A 393 27.01 -14.54 -7.62
CA ARG A 393 28.11 -14.87 -8.55
C ARG A 393 27.78 -14.59 -10.04
N ASP A 394 26.51 -14.66 -10.41
CA ASP A 394 25.96 -14.32 -11.74
C ASP A 394 25.14 -12.99 -11.71
N GLY A 395 25.47 -12.09 -10.79
CA GLY A 395 24.62 -10.95 -10.45
C GLY A 395 24.27 -10.04 -11.62
N THR A 396 25.24 -9.76 -12.50
CA THR A 396 25.01 -8.97 -13.72
C THR A 396 23.96 -9.61 -14.64
N ARG A 397 24.03 -10.92 -14.85
CA ARG A 397 23.10 -11.65 -15.72
C ARG A 397 21.71 -11.73 -15.08
N ALA A 398 21.66 -11.88 -13.75
CA ALA A 398 20.41 -11.95 -13.02
C ALA A 398 19.69 -10.59 -12.96
N ALA A 399 20.43 -9.50 -12.74
CA ALA A 399 19.92 -8.13 -12.79
C ALA A 399 19.45 -7.74 -14.20
N MET A 400 20.19 -8.12 -15.24
CA MET A 400 19.75 -7.94 -16.63
C MET A 400 18.39 -8.60 -16.92
N ARG A 401 18.12 -9.79 -16.35
CA ARG A 401 16.81 -10.42 -16.51
C ARG A 401 15.68 -9.64 -15.86
N VAL A 402 15.92 -9.06 -14.67
CA VAL A 402 14.91 -8.25 -13.98
C VAL A 402 14.62 -6.98 -14.79
N LEU A 403 15.64 -6.33 -15.32
CA LEU A 403 15.50 -5.16 -16.19
C LEU A 403 14.75 -5.51 -17.49
N ASP A 404 15.08 -6.63 -18.13
CA ASP A 404 14.32 -7.15 -19.29
C ASP A 404 12.84 -7.37 -18.92
N GLU A 405 12.56 -7.93 -17.74
CA GLU A 405 11.22 -8.20 -17.23
C GLU A 405 10.43 -6.90 -17.02
N ILE A 406 11.06 -5.83 -16.51
CA ILE A 406 10.46 -4.50 -16.34
C ILE A 406 10.11 -3.89 -17.69
N VAL A 407 11.05 -3.89 -18.65
CA VAL A 407 10.80 -3.36 -20.00
C VAL A 407 9.66 -4.13 -20.67
N GLU A 408 9.64 -5.45 -20.54
CA GLU A 408 8.54 -6.27 -21.06
C GLU A 408 7.21 -5.95 -20.38
N SER A 409 7.22 -5.61 -19.08
CA SER A 409 6.04 -5.17 -18.34
C SER A 409 5.48 -3.85 -18.88
N VAL A 410 6.34 -2.85 -19.09
CA VAL A 410 5.96 -1.54 -19.66
C VAL A 410 5.42 -1.70 -21.08
N VAL A 411 6.12 -2.47 -21.90
CA VAL A 411 5.80 -2.67 -23.32
C VAL A 411 4.56 -3.53 -23.54
N ARG A 412 4.51 -4.74 -22.96
CA ARG A 412 3.43 -5.71 -23.25
C ARG A 412 2.19 -5.49 -22.42
N GLU A 413 2.35 -5.01 -21.19
CA GLU A 413 1.24 -4.87 -20.24
C GLU A 413 0.80 -3.42 -20.04
N ARG A 414 1.35 -2.49 -20.86
CA ARG A 414 1.00 -1.06 -20.88
C ARG A 414 1.13 -0.37 -19.53
N LEU A 415 2.09 -0.80 -18.72
CA LEU A 415 2.41 -0.10 -17.48
C LEU A 415 3.04 1.28 -17.79
N PRO A 416 2.87 2.28 -16.91
CA PRO A 416 3.42 3.61 -17.14
C PRO A 416 4.93 3.57 -17.31
N VAL A 417 5.47 4.36 -18.25
CA VAL A 417 6.93 4.54 -18.41
C VAL A 417 7.57 5.10 -17.14
N ALA A 418 6.80 5.85 -16.33
CA ALA A 418 7.21 6.33 -15.02
C ALA A 418 7.62 5.21 -14.04
N LEU A 419 7.16 3.97 -14.23
CA LEU A 419 7.64 2.81 -13.47
C LEU A 419 9.14 2.59 -13.69
N PHE A 420 9.61 2.74 -14.92
CA PHE A 420 11.01 2.57 -15.28
C PHE A 420 11.89 3.63 -14.59
N ASP A 421 11.47 4.89 -14.66
CA ASP A 421 12.14 5.99 -13.96
C ASP A 421 12.12 5.77 -12.44
N ALA A 422 10.99 5.36 -11.87
CA ALA A 422 10.88 5.08 -10.43
C ALA A 422 11.81 3.94 -9.97
N VAL A 423 11.99 2.88 -10.77
CA VAL A 423 12.95 1.81 -10.44
C VAL A 423 14.38 2.32 -10.52
N LEU A 424 14.69 3.17 -11.48
CA LEU A 424 16.06 3.64 -11.75
C LEU A 424 16.44 4.95 -11.03
N ARG A 425 15.48 5.58 -10.34
CA ARG A 425 15.56 6.91 -9.74
C ARG A 425 16.81 7.16 -8.89
N ASP A 426 17.31 6.12 -8.22
CA ASP A 426 18.45 6.27 -7.32
C ASP A 426 19.82 6.23 -8.01
N GLY A 427 19.94 5.86 -9.29
CA GLY A 427 21.21 5.85 -10.06
C GLY A 427 22.30 4.87 -9.56
N GLU A 428 22.34 4.61 -8.26
CA GLU A 428 23.17 3.63 -7.58
C GLU A 428 22.91 2.22 -8.11
N LEU A 429 21.66 1.90 -8.45
CA LEU A 429 21.27 0.60 -8.99
C LEU A 429 21.92 0.30 -10.35
N LEU A 430 22.02 1.32 -11.23
CA LEU A 430 22.73 1.20 -12.50
C LEU A 430 24.26 1.16 -12.31
N SER A 431 24.76 1.79 -11.23
CA SER A 431 26.18 1.75 -10.89
C SER A 431 26.66 0.35 -10.48
N LEU A 432 25.75 -0.52 -10.00
CA LEU A 432 26.02 -1.92 -9.72
C LEU A 432 26.36 -2.73 -10.98
N LEU A 433 26.00 -2.23 -12.18
CA LEU A 433 26.18 -2.93 -13.45
C LEU A 433 27.43 -2.43 -14.22
N PRO A 434 28.24 -3.34 -14.78
CA PRO A 434 29.35 -2.96 -15.66
C PRO A 434 28.86 -2.20 -16.90
N LEU A 435 29.69 -1.31 -17.41
CA LEU A 435 29.33 -0.41 -18.53
C LEU A 435 28.80 -1.17 -19.77
N ALA A 436 29.37 -2.33 -20.07
CA ALA A 436 28.92 -3.17 -21.17
C ALA A 436 27.49 -3.72 -20.98
N ALA A 437 27.11 -4.06 -19.74
CA ALA A 437 25.76 -4.53 -19.43
C ALA A 437 24.74 -3.40 -19.55
N ARG A 438 25.10 -2.18 -19.09
CA ARG A 438 24.27 -0.98 -19.26
C ARG A 438 24.02 -0.66 -20.73
N ALA A 439 25.08 -0.69 -21.56
CA ALA A 439 24.96 -0.45 -23.00
C ALA A 439 24.11 -1.52 -23.71
N ALA A 440 24.29 -2.80 -23.35
CA ALA A 440 23.49 -3.89 -23.89
C ALA A 440 22.01 -3.78 -23.49
N PHE A 441 21.74 -3.36 -22.26
CA PHE A 441 20.39 -3.10 -21.79
C PHE A 441 19.72 -1.95 -22.56
N ALA A 442 20.37 -0.80 -22.65
CA ALA A 442 19.85 0.37 -23.37
C ALA A 442 19.51 0.05 -24.83
N ALA A 443 20.40 -0.67 -25.53
CA ALA A 443 20.16 -1.10 -26.90
C ALA A 443 18.92 -2.01 -27.03
N ARG A 444 18.72 -2.91 -26.06
CA ARG A 444 17.59 -3.85 -26.07
C ARG A 444 16.27 -3.20 -25.68
N ALA A 445 16.30 -2.30 -24.71
CA ALA A 445 15.15 -1.50 -24.31
C ALA A 445 14.67 -0.62 -25.47
N ALA A 446 15.59 0.01 -26.21
CA ALA A 446 15.28 0.76 -27.42
C ALA A 446 14.65 -0.12 -28.51
N HIS A 447 15.16 -1.34 -28.73
CA HIS A 447 14.58 -2.27 -29.71
C HIS A 447 13.16 -2.71 -29.33
N LEU A 448 12.93 -3.05 -28.05
CA LEU A 448 11.61 -3.44 -27.57
C LEU A 448 10.61 -2.28 -27.62
N ALA A 449 11.07 -1.05 -27.37
CA ALA A 449 10.23 0.12 -27.46
C ALA A 449 9.84 0.47 -28.92
N LEU A 450 10.76 0.27 -29.87
CA LEU A 450 10.49 0.41 -31.31
C LEU A 450 9.52 -0.66 -31.83
N ASP A 451 9.66 -1.92 -31.39
CA ASP A 451 8.74 -3.01 -31.77
C ASP A 451 7.31 -2.81 -31.24
N ALA A 452 7.16 -2.03 -30.18
CA ALA A 452 5.88 -1.80 -29.50
C ALA A 452 5.12 -0.56 -29.97
N ASP A 453 5.66 0.19 -30.93
CA ASP A 453 5.10 1.45 -31.44
C ASP A 453 4.85 2.50 -30.33
N LEU A 454 5.69 2.48 -29.29
CA LEU A 454 5.66 3.49 -28.22
C LEU A 454 5.92 4.89 -28.80
N MET A 455 5.26 5.90 -28.26
CA MET A 455 5.34 7.26 -28.79
C MET A 455 6.77 7.81 -28.63
N LEU A 456 7.25 8.60 -29.61
CA LEU A 456 8.61 9.18 -29.63
C LEU A 456 9.10 9.82 -28.30
N PRO A 457 8.26 10.49 -27.48
CA PRO A 457 8.66 11.04 -26.18
C PRO A 457 8.99 9.97 -25.13
N GLU A 458 8.23 8.87 -25.11
CA GLU A 458 8.44 7.73 -24.20
C GLU A 458 9.72 7.00 -24.58
N LEU A 459 9.98 6.84 -25.88
CA LEU A 459 11.25 6.35 -26.43
C LEU A 459 12.45 7.22 -26.03
N LEU A 460 12.28 8.55 -25.99
CA LEU A 460 13.32 9.50 -25.60
C LEU A 460 13.59 9.51 -24.09
N GLU A 461 12.56 9.31 -23.25
CA GLU A 461 12.74 9.10 -21.81
C GLU A 461 13.41 7.77 -21.50
N LEU A 462 13.03 6.69 -22.18
CA LEU A 462 13.62 5.36 -22.01
C LEU A 462 15.09 5.30 -22.50
N ALA A 463 15.46 6.17 -23.45
CA ALA A 463 16.81 6.27 -24.01
C ALA A 463 17.75 7.20 -23.22
N ARG A 464 17.22 8.09 -22.38
CA ARG A 464 18.01 8.93 -21.46
C ARG A 464 18.40 8.14 -20.22
#